data_AF-A0A8T6W6G5-F1
#
_entry.id   AF-A0A8T6W6G5-F1
#
_cell.length_a   1.000
_cell.length_b   1.000
_cell.length_c   1.000
_cell.angle_alpha   90.00
_cell.angle_beta   90.00
_cell.angle_gamma   90.00
#
_symmetry.space_group_name_H-M   'P 1'
#
loop_
_entity.id
_entity.type
_entity.pdbx_description
1 polymer ?
#
loop_
_entity_poly.entity_id
_entity_poly.type
_entity_poly.pdbx_seq_one_letter_code
_entity_poly.pdbx_strand_id
1 'polypeptide(L)'
;MIQSNLLSELKSTPELTRSNLQIIACAGAGKTEFISTRIAVLVAKRLAKPENIVAFTFTERAAEELKFRIRSKIRELVDHQPDVWRTGKP
;
A
#
# COMPACT_ATOMS: atom_id res chain seq x y z
N MET A 1 15.82 9.64 2.02
CA MET A 1 14.39 9.81 2.36
C MET A 1 13.62 9.66 1.06
N ILE A 2 12.65 8.75 0.96
CA ILE A 2 11.74 8.77 -0.21
C ILE A 2 11.04 10.12 -0.13
N GLN A 3 11.33 10.99 -1.10
CA GLN A 3 10.88 12.38 -1.05
C GLN A 3 9.35 12.42 -0.96
N SER A 4 8.81 13.33 -0.15
CA SER A 4 7.37 13.56 0.01
C SER A 4 6.65 13.71 -1.34
N ASN A 5 7.35 14.25 -2.34
CA ASN A 5 6.88 14.40 -3.72
C ASN A 5 6.42 13.07 -4.34
N LEU A 6 7.09 11.96 -4.05
CA LEU A 6 6.77 10.66 -4.66
C LEU A 6 5.45 10.06 -4.13
N LEU A 7 5.05 10.40 -2.89
CA LEU A 7 3.76 9.97 -2.34
C LEU A 7 2.59 10.77 -2.93
N SER A 8 2.79 12.07 -3.17
CA SER A 8 1.82 12.87 -3.94
C SER A 8 1.71 12.36 -5.38
N GLU A 9 2.83 11.98 -6.00
CA GLU A 9 2.86 11.47 -7.38
C GLU A 9 2.08 10.16 -7.54
N LEU A 10 2.00 9.28 -6.53
CA LEU A 10 1.13 8.09 -6.58
C LEU A 10 -0.33 8.44 -6.92
N LYS A 11 -0.79 9.64 -6.54
CA LYS A 11 -2.15 10.12 -6.83
C LYS A 11 -2.29 10.72 -8.22
N SER A 12 -1.24 11.17 -8.88
CA SER A 12 -1.32 11.89 -10.16
C SER A 12 -0.66 11.16 -11.33
N THR A 13 0.24 10.21 -11.08
CA THR A 13 1.12 9.59 -12.08
C THR A 13 0.70 8.13 -12.36
N PRO A 14 0.04 7.84 -13.50
CA PRO A 14 -0.48 6.51 -13.82
C PRO A 14 0.59 5.41 -13.82
N GLU A 15 1.81 5.71 -14.25
CA GLU A 15 2.94 4.79 -14.38
C GLU A 15 3.26 4.16 -13.02
N LEU A 16 3.25 4.95 -11.94
CA LEU A 16 3.51 4.45 -10.59
C LEU A 16 2.46 3.42 -10.11
N THR A 17 1.28 3.38 -10.75
CA THR A 17 0.21 2.42 -10.44
C THR A 17 0.06 1.29 -11.45
N ARG A 18 0.56 1.44 -12.68
CA ARG A 18 0.32 0.49 -13.79
C ARG A 18 1.57 -0.24 -14.28
N SER A 19 2.77 0.19 -13.91
CA SER A 19 4.02 -0.47 -14.31
C SER A 19 4.72 -1.18 -13.14
N ASN A 20 5.72 -1.99 -13.49
CA ASN A 20 6.70 -2.48 -12.54
C ASN A 20 7.51 -1.32 -11.97
N LEU A 21 7.80 -1.39 -10.67
CA LEU A 21 8.52 -0.35 -9.93
C LEU A 21 9.56 -0.99 -9.02
N GLN A 22 10.82 -0.54 -9.12
CA GLN A 22 11.90 -0.92 -8.22
C GLN A 22 12.26 0.28 -7.33
N ILE A 23 12.32 0.06 -6.02
CA ILE A 23 12.63 1.11 -5.04
C ILE A 23 14.01 0.85 -4.45
N ILE A 24 14.98 1.70 -4.81
CA ILE A 24 16.31 1.71 -4.21
C ILE A 24 16.33 2.81 -3.14
N ALA A 25 16.49 2.44 -1.88
CA ALA A 25 16.51 3.42 -0.79
C ALA A 25 17.24 2.89 0.45
N CYS A 26 17.88 3.78 1.20
CA CYS A 26 18.55 3.47 2.47
C CYS A 26 17.56 2.95 3.54
N ALA A 27 18.07 2.37 4.62
CA ALA A 27 17.28 2.08 5.82
C ALA A 27 16.60 3.37 6.33
N GLY A 28 15.41 3.24 6.92
CA GLY A 28 14.64 4.40 7.42
C GLY A 28 14.09 5.36 6.35
N ALA A 29 14.32 5.10 5.05
CA ALA A 29 13.89 6.02 4.00
C ALA A 29 12.39 6.02 3.70
N GLY A 30 11.56 5.22 4.38
CA GLY A 30 10.11 5.17 4.17
C GLY A 30 9.62 4.16 3.13
N LYS A 31 10.41 3.12 2.79
CA LYS A 31 10.04 2.07 1.82
C LYS A 31 8.67 1.44 2.12
N THR A 32 8.46 1.05 3.38
CA THR A 32 7.20 0.44 3.83
C THR A 32 6.03 1.40 3.68
N GLU A 33 6.22 2.69 3.99
CA GLU A 33 5.20 3.73 3.86
C GLU A 33 4.81 3.95 2.39
N PHE A 34 5.78 3.90 1.49
CA PHE A 34 5.52 3.99 0.07
C PHE A 34 4.71 2.79 -0.43
N ILE A 35 5.10 1.56 -0.07
CA ILE A 35 4.40 0.34 -0.49
C ILE A 35 2.97 0.30 0.04
N SER A 36 2.75 0.61 1.32
CA SER A 36 1.41 0.64 1.91
C SER A 36 0.52 1.68 1.25
N THR A 37 1.05 2.88 0.98
CA THR A 37 0.33 3.95 0.30
C THR A 37 -0.01 3.57 -1.14
N ARG A 38 0.92 2.97 -1.88
CA ARG A 38 0.69 2.51 -3.26
C ARG A 38 -0.46 1.50 -3.32
N ILE A 39 -0.45 0.50 -2.44
CA ILE A 39 -1.52 -0.50 -2.37
C ILE A 39 -2.85 0.16 -2.03
N ALA A 40 -2.87 1.06 -1.04
CA ALA A 40 -4.09 1.77 -0.66
C ALA A 40 -4.64 2.63 -1.81
N VAL A 41 -3.78 3.30 -2.58
CA VAL A 41 -4.18 4.07 -3.77
C VAL A 41 -4.75 3.19 -4.87
N LEU A 42 -4.16 2.02 -5.13
CA LEU A 42 -4.69 1.06 -6.12
C LEU A 42 -6.11 0.63 -5.78
N VAL A 43 -6.37 0.35 -4.50
CA VAL A 43 -7.69 -0.04 -3.99
C VAL A 43 -8.65 1.14 -4.02
N ALA A 44 -8.26 2.30 -3.48
CA ALA A 44 -9.10 3.49 -3.40
C ALA A 44 -9.55 3.99 -4.78
N LYS A 45 -8.66 3.92 -5.78
CA LYS A 45 -8.97 4.29 -7.18
C LYS A 45 -9.66 3.18 -7.97
N ARG A 46 -9.99 2.04 -7.35
CA ARG A 46 -10.58 0.86 -7.99
C ARG A 46 -9.75 0.33 -9.17
N LEU A 47 -8.42 0.52 -9.12
CA LEU A 47 -7.47 0.00 -10.12
C LEU A 47 -7.16 -1.48 -9.87
N ALA A 48 -7.29 -1.94 -8.63
CA ALA A 48 -7.22 -3.35 -8.26
C ALA A 48 -8.22 -3.64 -7.14
N LYS A 49 -8.92 -4.78 -7.23
CA LYS A 49 -9.63 -5.33 -6.08
C LYS A 49 -8.61 -5.87 -5.08
N PRO A 50 -8.84 -5.80 -3.77
CA PRO A 50 -7.80 -6.23 -2.85
C PRO A 50 -7.54 -7.72 -2.83
N GLU A 51 -8.54 -8.55 -3.18
CA GLU A 51 -8.38 -9.98 -3.44
C GLU A 51 -7.39 -10.29 -4.59
N ASN A 52 -7.11 -9.32 -5.46
CA ASN A 52 -6.15 -9.45 -6.56
C ASN A 52 -4.74 -8.92 -6.21
N ILE A 53 -4.49 -8.50 -4.97
CA ILE A 53 -3.20 -7.95 -4.54
C ILE A 53 -2.50 -8.95 -3.63
N VAL A 54 -1.32 -9.40 -4.05
CA VAL A 54 -0.42 -10.22 -3.24
C VAL A 54 0.76 -9.36 -2.78
N ALA A 55 1.01 -9.31 -1.48
CA ALA A 55 2.18 -8.67 -0.89
C ALA A 55 2.84 -9.65 0.10
N PHE A 56 4.17 -9.76 0.03
CA PHE A 56 4.94 -10.65 0.90
C PHE A 56 6.16 -9.92 1.48
N THR A 57 6.60 -10.39 2.65
CA THR A 57 7.74 -9.86 3.38
C THR A 57 8.60 -11.01 3.89
N PHE A 58 9.85 -10.72 4.27
CA PHE A 58 10.77 -11.73 4.80
C PHE A 58 10.37 -12.29 6.18
N THR A 59 9.53 -11.57 6.93
CA THR A 59 9.09 -11.98 8.26
C THR A 59 7.59 -11.79 8.42
N GLU A 60 6.98 -12.63 9.27
CA GLU A 60 5.56 -12.55 9.64
C GLU A 60 5.22 -11.21 10.29
N ARG A 61 6.10 -10.72 11.18
CA ARG A 61 5.91 -9.42 11.84
C ARG A 61 5.85 -8.26 10.84
N ALA A 62 6.68 -8.29 9.79
CA ALA A 62 6.64 -7.27 8.75
C ALA A 62 5.36 -7.37 7.89
N ALA A 63 4.84 -8.60 7.68
CA ALA A 63 3.60 -8.82 6.95
C ALA A 63 2.40 -8.23 7.70
N GLU A 64 2.30 -8.51 9.00
CA GLU A 64 1.23 -7.97 9.86
C GLU A 64 1.33 -6.44 9.99
N GLU A 65 2.54 -5.87 10.11
CA GLU A 65 2.71 -4.41 10.11
C GLU A 65 2.27 -3.78 8.78
N LEU A 66 2.67 -4.37 7.65
CA LEU A 66 2.29 -3.89 6.32
C LEU A 66 0.77 -3.94 6.12
N LYS A 67 0.13 -5.04 6.52
CA LYS A 67 -1.33 -5.24 6.49
C LYS A 67 -2.06 -4.19 7.33
N PHE A 68 -1.60 -3.92 8.55
CA PHE A 68 -2.17 -2.87 9.39
C PHE A 68 -2.06 -1.48 8.74
N ARG A 69 -0.89 -1.14 8.20
CA ARG A 69 -0.66 0.15 7.53
C ARG A 69 -1.58 0.32 6.31
N ILE A 70 -1.70 -0.71 5.46
CA ILE A 70 -2.58 -0.68 4.29
C ILE A 70 -4.03 -0.42 4.71
N ARG A 71 -4.54 -1.13 5.71
CA ARG A 71 -5.91 -0.93 6.23
C ARG A 71 -6.14 0.49 6.73
N SER A 72 -5.18 1.05 7.47
CA SER A 72 -5.26 2.43 7.94
C SER A 72 -5.24 3.44 6.80
N LYS A 73 -4.37 3.28 5.80
CA LYS A 73 -4.34 4.14 4.60
C LYS A 73 -5.61 4.05 3.77
N ILE A 74 -6.20 2.87 3.66
CA ILE A 74 -7.49 2.70 2.99
C ILE A 74 -8.57 3.49 3.74
N ARG A 75 -8.67 3.38 5.08
CA ARG A 75 -9.61 4.21 5.88
C ARG A 75 -9.40 5.72 5.69
N GLU A 76 -8.16 6.17 5.52
CA GLU A 76 -7.86 7.58 5.25
C GLU A 76 -8.34 8.03 3.85
N LEU A 77 -8.32 7.12 2.86
CA LEU A 77 -8.61 7.44 1.46
C LEU A 77 -10.05 7.15 1.04
N VAL A 78 -10.71 6.20 1.71
CA VAL A 78 -12.09 5.80 1.50
C VAL A 78 -12.78 5.67 2.86
N ASP A 79 -14.00 6.22 2.98
CA ASP A 79 -14.77 6.27 4.23
C ASP A 79 -15.32 4.89 4.68
N HIS A 80 -14.72 3.79 4.20
CA HIS A 80 -15.07 2.42 4.56
C HIS A 80 -13.89 1.45 4.34
N GLN A 81 -13.89 0.31 5.05
CA GLN A 81 -12.97 -0.81 4.77
C GLN A 81 -13.60 -1.74 3.72
N PRO A 82 -12.88 -2.19 2.68
CA PRO A 82 -13.42 -3.16 1.74
C PRO A 82 -13.63 -4.53 2.39
N ASP A 83 -14.66 -5.23 1.92
CA ASP A 83 -15.27 -6.36 2.62
C ASP A 83 -14.35 -7.60 2.70
N VAL A 84 -13.34 -7.66 1.84
CA VAL A 84 -12.39 -8.77 1.70
C VAL A 84 -11.43 -8.93 2.89
N TRP A 85 -11.30 -7.92 3.76
CA TRP A 85 -10.48 -8.01 4.98
C TRP A 85 -11.24 -8.46 6.22
N ARG A 86 -12.52 -8.83 6.09
CA ARG A 86 -13.37 -9.33 7.19
C ARG A 86 -13.02 -10.74 7.67
N THR A 87 -11.95 -11.35 7.14
CA THR A 87 -11.46 -12.63 7.64
C THR A 87 -10.56 -12.40 8.84
N GLY A 88 -11.21 -12.45 9.99
CA GLY A 88 -10.63 -12.48 11.31
C GLY A 88 -11.71 -12.81 12.33
N LYS A 89 -12.28 -14.02 12.26
CA LYS A 89 -12.30 -14.75 13.54
C LYS A 89 -10.82 -14.99 13.89
N PRO A 90 -10.42 -14.90 15.17
CA PRO A 90 -9.11 -15.41 15.56
C PRO A 90 -8.88 -16.81 14.97
#